data_AF-A0A6B3AZG9-F1
#
_entry.id   AF-A0A6B3AZG9-F1
#
_cell.length_a   1.000
_cell.length_b   1.000
_cell.length_c   1.000
_cell.angle_alpha   90.00
_cell.angle_beta   90.00
_cell.angle_gamma   90.00
#
_symmetry.space_group_name_H-M   'P 1'
#
loop_
_entity.id
_entity.type
_entity.pdbx_description
1 polymer ?
#
loop_
_entity_poly.entity_id
_entity_poly.type
_entity_poly.pdbx_seq_one_letter_code
_entity_poly.pdbx_strand_id
1 'polypeptide(L)'
;MTPLIVRLVGRRARLRWLHLIIGGALLMPYFLVGTVAVGLYAPGTNAFTSLSAQFSAFGYALPMAAVTALLPTARPLSAATARALCGPAPDRPLADGPAASRQARVRSAAWFTLHVGLGGVISGMTLALVPFAVFVM
;
A
#
# COMPACT_ATOMS: atom_id res chain seq x y z
N MET A 1 2.79 32.80 -2.92
CA MET A 1 2.14 31.47 -2.96
C MET A 1 2.72 30.62 -1.85
N THR A 2 1.88 30.21 -0.91
CA THR A 2 2.24 29.74 0.44
C THR A 2 3.07 28.43 0.42
N PRO A 3 4.09 28.27 1.28
CA PRO A 3 4.97 27.08 1.33
C PRO A 3 4.21 25.75 1.54
N LEU A 4 2.98 25.81 2.04
CA LEU A 4 2.03 24.70 2.13
C LEU A 4 1.65 24.12 0.75
N ILE A 5 1.36 24.97 -0.24
CA ILE A 5 0.97 24.52 -1.59
C ILE A 5 2.15 23.78 -2.26
N VAL A 6 3.38 24.28 -2.08
CA VAL A 6 4.59 23.61 -2.57
C VAL A 6 4.81 22.26 -1.87
N ARG A 7 4.48 22.15 -0.58
CA ARG A 7 4.57 20.87 0.15
C ARG A 7 3.47 19.88 -0.23
N LEU A 8 2.29 20.36 -0.64
CA LEU A 8 1.14 19.53 -1.01
C LEU A 8 1.14 19.13 -2.50
N VAL A 9 1.67 19.97 -3.38
CA VAL A 9 1.64 19.78 -4.85
C VAL A 9 3.04 19.58 -5.43
N GLY A 10 4.10 19.76 -4.65
CA GLY A 10 5.48 19.61 -5.11
C GLY A 10 5.86 18.17 -5.47
N ARG A 11 7.03 18.02 -6.12
CA ARG A 11 7.56 16.72 -6.60
C ARG A 11 7.57 15.64 -5.52
N ARG A 12 7.93 15.97 -4.27
CA ARG A 12 7.95 15.03 -3.15
C ARG A 12 6.55 14.52 -2.76
N ALA A 13 5.53 15.37 -2.82
CA ALA A 13 4.16 14.97 -2.55
C ALA A 13 3.64 14.01 -3.63
N ARG A 14 3.89 14.33 -4.91
CA ARG A 14 3.57 13.44 -6.04
C ARG A 14 4.23 12.07 -5.93
N LEU A 15 5.51 12.01 -5.54
CA LEU A 15 6.20 10.73 -5.36
C LEU A 15 5.62 9.89 -4.21
N ARG A 16 5.26 10.52 -3.08
CA ARG A 16 4.61 9.84 -1.96
C ARG A 16 3.20 9.36 -2.32
N TRP A 17 2.45 10.16 -3.07
CA TRP A 17 1.14 9.78 -3.57
C TRP A 17 1.23 8.61 -4.56
N LEU A 18 2.14 8.67 -5.54
CA LEU A 18 2.41 7.57 -6.46
C LEU A 18 2.81 6.30 -5.72
N HIS A 19 3.66 6.41 -4.70
CA HIS A 19 4.02 5.30 -3.84
C HIS A 19 2.75 4.66 -3.25
N LEU A 20 1.84 5.43 -2.66
CA LEU A 20 0.58 4.91 -2.12
C LEU A 20 -0.30 4.26 -3.20
N ILE A 21 -0.41 4.85 -4.40
CA ILE A 21 -1.16 4.24 -5.51
C ILE A 21 -0.57 2.88 -5.90
N ILE A 22 0.75 2.79 -6.00
CA ILE A 22 1.44 1.52 -6.28
C ILE A 22 1.14 0.50 -5.17
N GLY A 23 1.11 0.93 -3.90
CA GLY A 23 0.69 0.08 -2.78
C GLY A 23 -0.75 -0.45 -2.95
N GLY A 24 -1.67 0.39 -3.43
CA GLY A 24 -3.03 -0.02 -3.75
C GLY A 24 -3.10 -1.01 -4.92
N ALA A 25 -2.27 -0.82 -5.95
CA ALA A 25 -2.16 -1.78 -7.05
C ALA A 25 -1.60 -3.14 -6.58
N LEU A 26 -0.60 -3.13 -5.69
CA LEU A 26 -0.04 -4.34 -5.08
C LEU A 26 -1.04 -5.07 -4.18
N LEU A 27 -2.03 -4.37 -3.63
CA LEU A 27 -3.08 -4.99 -2.81
C LEU A 27 -4.04 -5.87 -3.64
N MET A 28 -4.26 -5.53 -4.92
CA MET A 28 -5.27 -6.18 -5.77
C MET A 28 -5.22 -7.72 -5.80
N PRO A 29 -4.08 -8.39 -6.03
CA PRO A 29 -4.06 -9.86 -6.02
C PRO A 29 -4.51 -10.43 -4.67
N TYR A 30 -4.15 -9.81 -3.55
CA TYR A 30 -4.58 -10.24 -2.21
C TYR A 30 -6.06 -9.97 -1.97
N PHE A 31 -6.56 -8.82 -2.45
CA PHE A 31 -7.97 -8.46 -2.36
C PHE A 31 -8.84 -9.45 -3.12
N LEU A 32 -8.46 -9.84 -4.34
CA LEU A 32 -9.19 -10.83 -5.13
C LEU A 32 -9.28 -12.18 -4.42
N VAL A 33 -8.20 -12.65 -3.80
CA VAL A 33 -8.24 -13.86 -2.95
C VAL A 33 -9.17 -13.64 -1.74
N GLY A 34 -9.14 -12.46 -1.12
CA GLY A 34 -10.07 -12.06 -0.07
C GLY A 34 -11.54 -12.13 -0.52
N THR A 35 -11.86 -11.74 -1.76
CA THR A 35 -13.23 -11.86 -2.28
C THR A 35 -13.70 -13.31 -2.43
N VAL A 36 -12.78 -14.22 -2.78
CA VAL A 36 -13.07 -15.66 -2.82
C VAL A 36 -13.37 -16.17 -1.42
N ALA A 37 -12.56 -15.79 -0.43
CA ALA A 37 -12.79 -16.17 0.97
C ALA A 37 -14.15 -15.66 1.49
N VAL A 38 -14.51 -14.39 1.20
CA VAL A 38 -15.82 -13.83 1.56
C VAL A 38 -16.95 -14.62 0.90
N GLY A 39 -16.82 -14.96 -0.39
CA GLY A 39 -17.82 -15.74 -1.11
C GLY A 39 -18.04 -17.14 -0.54
N LEU A 40 -17.01 -17.77 0.05
CA LEU A 40 -17.13 -19.06 0.73
C LEU A 40 -17.99 -18.97 2.00
N TYR A 41 -17.84 -17.90 2.79
CA TYR A 41 -18.53 -17.75 4.08
C TYR A 41 -19.87 -17.02 4.00
N ALA A 42 -20.08 -16.23 2.93
CA ALA A 42 -21.30 -15.46 2.70
C ALA A 42 -21.76 -15.60 1.25
N PRO A 43 -22.38 -16.75 0.89
CA PRO A 43 -22.88 -17.00 -0.45
C PRO A 43 -23.85 -15.90 -0.92
N GLY A 44 -23.67 -15.43 -2.15
CA GLY A 44 -24.51 -14.36 -2.73
C GLY A 44 -24.08 -12.93 -2.39
N THR A 45 -23.07 -12.74 -1.53
CA THR A 45 -22.49 -11.41 -1.31
C THR A 45 -21.42 -11.08 -2.35
N ASN A 46 -21.43 -9.85 -2.85
CA ASN A 46 -20.44 -9.37 -3.82
C ASN A 46 -19.58 -8.25 -3.18
N ALA A 47 -18.28 -8.49 -3.07
CA ALA A 47 -17.31 -7.56 -2.49
C ALA A 47 -17.09 -6.27 -3.29
N PHE A 48 -17.60 -6.18 -4.52
CA PHE A 48 -17.55 -4.97 -5.33
C PHE A 48 -18.78 -4.07 -5.16
N THR A 49 -19.90 -4.60 -4.64
CA THR A 49 -21.14 -3.85 -4.46
C THR A 49 -21.52 -3.66 -2.99
N SER A 50 -21.10 -4.57 -2.11
CA SER A 50 -21.33 -4.49 -0.68
C SER A 50 -20.11 -3.93 0.05
N LEU A 51 -20.31 -2.80 0.74
CA LEU A 51 -19.26 -2.14 1.51
C LEU A 51 -18.70 -3.05 2.62
N SER A 52 -19.57 -3.81 3.30
CA SER A 52 -19.13 -4.75 4.33
C SER A 52 -18.31 -5.90 3.75
N ALA A 53 -18.70 -6.44 2.60
CA ALA A 53 -17.94 -7.47 1.91
C ALA A 53 -16.59 -6.95 1.38
N GLN A 54 -16.55 -5.69 0.93
CA GLN A 54 -15.32 -5.02 0.51
C GLN A 54 -14.33 -4.87 1.68
N PHE A 55 -14.78 -4.37 2.83
CA PHE A 55 -13.93 -4.25 4.02
C PHE A 55 -13.49 -5.62 4.57
N SER A 56 -14.34 -6.65 4.48
CA SER A 56 -13.97 -8.02 4.84
C SER A 56 -12.88 -8.57 3.91
N ALA A 57 -13.04 -8.44 2.59
CA ALA A 57 -12.02 -8.85 1.62
C ALA A 57 -10.69 -8.10 1.81
N PHE A 58 -10.76 -6.79 2.11
CA PHE A 58 -9.60 -5.98 2.48
C PHE A 58 -8.94 -6.50 3.77
N GLY A 59 -9.74 -6.85 4.78
CA GLY A 59 -9.26 -7.44 6.03
C GLY A 59 -8.53 -8.77 5.81
N TYR A 60 -9.03 -9.64 4.93
CA TYR A 60 -8.35 -10.89 4.56
C TYR A 60 -7.06 -10.66 3.77
N ALA A 61 -7.01 -9.62 2.94
CA ALA A 61 -5.85 -9.31 2.12
C ALA A 61 -4.62 -8.91 2.95
N LEU A 62 -4.80 -8.21 4.08
CA LEU A 62 -3.69 -7.68 4.89
C LEU A 62 -2.80 -8.78 5.53
N PRO A 63 -3.34 -9.83 6.18
CA PRO A 63 -2.52 -10.95 6.66
C PRO A 63 -1.76 -11.65 5.54
N MET A 64 -2.39 -11.85 4.37
CA MET A 64 -1.72 -12.47 3.23
C MET A 64 -0.53 -11.63 2.76
N ALA A 65 -0.73 -10.31 2.63
CA ALA A 65 0.32 -9.36 2.30
C ALA A 65 1.44 -9.31 3.36
N ALA A 66 1.10 -9.47 4.64
CA ALA A 66 2.09 -9.54 5.72
C ALA A 66 2.95 -10.81 5.62
N VAL A 67 2.33 -11.96 5.31
CA VAL A 67 3.03 -13.24 5.14
C VAL A 67 3.96 -13.19 3.92
N THR A 68 3.51 -12.65 2.78
CA THR A 68 4.38 -12.51 1.60
C THR A 68 5.56 -11.57 1.85
N ALA A 69 5.38 -10.55 2.69
CA ALA A 69 6.44 -9.62 3.05
C ALA A 69 7.50 -10.19 4.02
N LEU A 70 7.28 -11.39 4.57
CA LEU A 70 8.31 -12.11 5.31
C LEU A 70 9.38 -12.72 4.37
N LEU A 71 9.12 -12.75 3.06
CA LEU A 71 10.09 -13.20 2.07
C LEU A 71 11.30 -12.25 2.03
N PRO A 72 12.52 -12.77 1.78
CA PRO A 72 13.76 -11.99 1.84
C PRO A 72 13.82 -10.78 0.89
N THR A 73 12.92 -10.69 -0.08
CA THR A 73 12.83 -9.65 -1.11
C THR A 73 12.26 -8.32 -0.60
N ALA A 74 11.63 -8.27 0.59
CA ALA A 74 11.02 -7.05 1.11
C ALA A 74 12.03 -5.96 1.54
N ARG A 75 13.24 -6.35 1.95
CA ARG A 75 14.26 -5.41 2.45
C ARG A 75 14.96 -4.62 1.32
N PRO A 76 15.40 -5.23 0.20
CA PRO A 76 15.92 -4.48 -0.95
C PRO A 76 14.87 -3.53 -1.54
N LEU A 77 13.60 -3.96 -1.58
CA LEU A 77 12.50 -3.18 -2.14
C LEU A 77 12.20 -1.93 -1.27
N SER A 78 12.20 -2.09 0.06
CA SER A 78 11.99 -0.97 0.99
C SER A 78 13.18 0.00 0.99
N ALA A 79 14.42 -0.49 0.85
CA ALA A 79 15.60 0.36 0.74
C ALA A 79 15.61 1.17 -0.58
N ALA A 80 15.27 0.54 -1.72
CA ALA A 80 15.11 1.24 -2.99
C ALA A 80 14.04 2.34 -2.91
N THR A 81 12.92 2.04 -2.26
CA THR A 81 11.84 3.01 -2.01
C THR A 81 12.32 4.17 -1.13
N ALA A 82 13.04 3.88 -0.04
CA ALA A 82 13.60 4.90 0.83
C ALA A 82 14.57 5.82 0.07
N ARG A 83 15.39 5.27 -0.85
CA ARG A 83 16.24 6.07 -1.73
C ARG A 83 15.43 6.98 -2.65
N ALA A 84 14.42 6.43 -3.31
CA ALA A 84 13.58 7.18 -4.25
C ALA A 84 12.77 8.30 -3.57
N LEU A 85 12.28 8.07 -2.36
CA LEU A 85 11.40 9.02 -1.65
C LEU A 85 12.16 10.02 -0.77
N CYS A 86 13.23 9.58 -0.10
CA CYS A 86 13.93 10.40 0.88
C CYS A 86 15.21 11.04 0.34
N GLY A 87 15.79 10.50 -0.74
CA GLY A 87 17.07 11.00 -1.29
C GLY A 87 18.16 11.11 -0.22
N PRO A 88 18.46 10.01 0.52
CA PRO A 88 19.46 10.04 1.59
C PRO A 88 20.81 10.49 1.03
N ALA A 89 21.56 11.23 1.85
CA ALA A 89 22.88 11.71 1.48
C ALA A 89 23.84 10.51 1.27
N PRO A 90 24.85 10.64 0.38
CA PRO A 90 25.72 9.53 -0.03
C PRO A 90 26.50 8.89 1.14
N ASP A 91 26.66 9.62 2.23
CA ASP A 91 27.34 9.24 3.47
C ASP A 91 26.50 8.36 4.40
N ARG A 92 25.20 8.17 4.13
CA ARG A 92 24.32 7.27 4.89
C ARG A 92 23.85 6.08 4.04
N PRO A 93 24.67 5.03 3.91
CA PRO A 93 24.28 3.83 3.18
C PRO A 93 23.06 3.18 3.83
N LEU A 94 22.02 2.93 3.04
CA LEU A 94 20.88 2.12 3.46
C LEU A 94 21.30 0.66 3.51
N ALA A 95 20.78 -0.08 4.50
CA ALA A 95 21.10 -1.48 4.67
C ALA A 95 20.40 -2.34 3.60
N ASP A 96 21.08 -2.51 2.46
CA ASP A 96 20.59 -3.25 1.29
C ASP A 96 20.72 -4.79 1.42
N GLY A 97 21.44 -5.28 2.43
CA GLY A 97 21.65 -6.71 2.66
C GLY A 97 20.41 -7.44 3.19
N PRO A 98 20.33 -8.78 3.04
CA PRO A 98 19.27 -9.60 3.61
C PRO A 98 19.07 -9.33 5.10
N ALA A 99 17.82 -9.36 5.58
CA ALA A 99 17.53 -9.18 7.00
C ALA A 99 18.16 -10.32 7.83
N ALA A 100 19.33 -10.06 8.43
CA ALA A 100 20.07 -11.06 9.21
C ALA A 100 19.34 -11.52 10.48
N SER A 101 18.36 -10.73 10.96
CA SER A 101 17.58 -11.04 12.17
C SER A 101 16.07 -11.14 11.90
N ARG A 102 15.37 -12.00 12.66
CA ARG A 102 13.90 -12.11 12.61
C ARG A 102 13.21 -10.76 12.87
N GLN A 103 13.74 -9.94 13.76
CA GLN A 103 13.18 -8.63 14.08
C GLN A 103 13.21 -7.66 12.88
N ALA A 104 14.28 -7.70 12.08
CA ALA A 104 14.37 -6.90 10.85
C ALA A 104 13.37 -7.38 9.78
N ARG A 105 13.10 -8.69 9.71
CA ARG A 105 12.07 -9.26 8.82
C ARG A 105 10.67 -8.82 9.21
N VAL A 106 10.32 -8.94 10.50
CA VAL A 106 9.00 -8.51 11.01
C VAL A 106 8.78 -7.01 10.79
N ARG A 107 9.80 -6.18 11.04
CA ARG A 107 9.70 -4.74 10.79
C ARG A 107 9.51 -4.41 9.30
N SER A 108 10.21 -5.12 8.42
CA SER A 108 10.05 -4.94 6.96
C SER A 108 8.66 -5.39 6.50
N ALA A 109 8.16 -6.49 7.03
CA ALA A 109 6.80 -6.96 6.78
C ALA A 109 5.75 -5.95 7.26
N ALA A 110 5.90 -5.41 8.47
CA ALA A 110 5.00 -4.39 9.00
C ALA A 110 4.97 -3.13 8.12
N TRP A 111 6.12 -2.66 7.64
CA TRP A 111 6.19 -1.51 6.71
C TRP A 111 5.52 -1.81 5.37
N PHE A 112 5.71 -3.01 4.83
CA PHE A 112 5.07 -3.43 3.59
C PHE A 112 3.55 -3.52 3.75
N THR A 113 3.05 -4.17 4.81
CA THR A 113 1.62 -4.24 5.10
C THR A 113 1.02 -2.86 5.29
N LEU A 114 1.72 -1.96 5.98
CA LEU A 114 1.27 -0.57 6.14
C LEU A 114 1.19 0.16 4.79
N HIS A 115 2.21 -0.01 3.94
CA HIS A 115 2.24 0.57 2.60
C HIS A 115 1.09 0.08 1.73
N VAL A 116 0.87 -1.24 1.68
CA VAL A 116 -0.19 -1.86 0.87
C VAL A 116 -1.58 -1.53 1.42
N GLY A 117 -1.75 -1.56 2.74
CA GLY A 117 -3.02 -1.21 3.39
C GLY A 117 -3.40 0.25 3.20
N LEU A 118 -2.51 1.18 3.56
CA LEU A 118 -2.76 2.61 3.36
C LEU A 118 -2.84 2.97 1.88
N GLY A 119 -2.02 2.32 1.05
CA GLY A 119 -2.05 2.45 -0.40
C GLY A 119 -3.39 2.04 -1.01
N GLY A 120 -3.97 0.93 -0.54
CA GLY A 120 -5.30 0.48 -0.93
C GLY A 120 -6.39 1.51 -0.60
N VAL A 121 -6.39 2.03 0.63
CA VAL A 121 -7.34 3.08 1.05
C VAL A 121 -7.20 4.34 0.20
N ILE A 122 -5.98 4.87 0.06
CA ILE A 122 -5.74 6.12 -0.66
C ILE A 122 -5.99 5.96 -2.17
N SER A 123 -5.63 4.82 -2.75
CA SER A 123 -5.92 4.52 -4.16
C SER A 123 -7.43 4.39 -4.38
N GLY A 124 -8.15 3.71 -3.51
CA GLY A 124 -9.61 3.59 -3.57
C GLY A 124 -10.30 4.95 -3.46
N MET A 125 -9.89 5.77 -2.48
CA MET A 125 -10.38 7.14 -2.34
C MET A 125 -10.09 7.98 -3.57
N THR A 126 -8.88 7.89 -4.13
CA THR A 126 -8.50 8.62 -5.34
C THR A 126 -9.38 8.22 -6.53
N LEU A 127 -9.59 6.92 -6.73
CA LEU A 127 -10.40 6.39 -7.82
C LEU A 127 -11.90 6.71 -7.67
N ALA A 128 -12.41 6.82 -6.44
CA ALA A 128 -13.81 7.17 -6.20
C ALA A 128 -14.06 8.69 -6.23
N LEU A 129 -13.22 9.47 -5.56
CA LEU A 129 -13.44 10.90 -5.35
C LEU A 129 -13.14 11.73 -6.60
N VAL A 130 -12.15 11.35 -7.41
CA VAL A 130 -11.81 12.09 -8.64
C VAL A 130 -12.97 12.13 -9.64
N PRO A 131 -13.54 11.00 -10.09
CA PRO A 131 -14.68 11.05 -11.00
C PRO A 131 -15.92 11.67 -10.34
N PHE A 132 -16.16 11.42 -9.04
CA PHE A 132 -17.25 12.08 -8.33
C PHE A 132 -17.14 13.61 -8.39
N ALA A 133 -15.96 14.15 -8.10
CA ALA A 133 -15.72 15.60 -8.14
C ALA A 133 -15.78 16.19 -9.56
N VAL A 134 -15.54 15.40 -10.61
CA VAL A 134 -15.57 15.86 -12.01
C VAL A 134 -16.96 15.79 -12.63
N PHE A 135 -17.74 14.76 -12.29
CA PHE A 135 -19.00 14.46 -12.97
C PHE A 135 -20.25 14.78 -12.12
N VAL A 136 -20.12 14.94 -10.80
CA VAL A 136 -21.26 15.10 -9.89
C VAL A 136 -21.29 16.48 -9.22
N MET A 137 -20.14 17.02 -8.80
CA MET A 137 -20.03 18.41 -8.32
C MET A 137 -20.12 19.40 -9.46
#